data_AF-A0A060BLB1-F1
#
_entry.id   AF-A0A060BLB1-F1
#
_cell.length_a   1.000
_cell.length_b   1.000
_cell.length_c   1.000
_cell.angle_alpha   90.00
_cell.angle_beta   90.00
_cell.angle_gamma   90.00
#
_symmetry.space_group_name_H-M   'P 1'
#
loop_
_entity.id
_entity.type
_entity.pdbx_description
1 polymer ?
#
loop_
_entity_poly.entity_id
_entity_poly.type
_entity_poly.pdbx_seq_one_letter_code
_entity_poly.pdbx_strand_id
1 'polypeptide(L)'
;MLESGSSGGVLLDRTTQVRYAPGSTFKTVTLAAALESGTATLNSTYSAPASIDIGGADVTNDDGESWSSLSLIDAYAFSANTVFAQVGTQVGASTLVRYADAFWIRKLSWT
;
A
#
# COMPACT_ATOMS: atom_id res chain seq x y z
N MET A 1 -18.09 1.69 -44.27
CA MET A 1 -18.47 2.50 -43.10
C MET A 1 -17.63 1.98 -41.94
N LEU A 2 -16.65 2.76 -41.49
CA LEU A 2 -15.88 2.46 -40.28
C LEU A 2 -16.69 3.03 -39.11
N GLU A 3 -17.16 2.18 -38.21
CA GLU A 3 -17.86 2.66 -37.02
C GLU A 3 -16.87 3.40 -36.12
N SER A 4 -17.07 4.71 -36.00
CA SER A 4 -16.38 5.56 -35.03
C SER A 4 -16.99 5.33 -33.63
N GLY A 5 -16.71 4.18 -33.04
CA GLY A 5 -16.78 4.03 -31.58
C GLY A 5 -15.51 4.65 -31.00
N SER A 6 -15.58 5.85 -30.44
CA SER A 6 -14.42 6.52 -29.86
C SER A 6 -13.94 5.78 -28.60
N SER A 7 -13.15 4.73 -28.78
CA SER A 7 -12.43 4.03 -27.72
C SER A 7 -11.17 4.83 -27.35
N GLY A 8 -11.37 6.01 -26.74
CA GLY A 8 -10.30 6.95 -26.40
C GLY A 8 -9.17 6.39 -25.52
N GLY A 9 -9.32 5.16 -24.98
CA GLY A 9 -8.29 4.46 -24.23
C GLY A 9 -7.37 3.54 -25.04
N VAL A 10 -7.56 3.32 -26.34
CA VAL A 10 -6.70 2.39 -27.12
C VAL A 10 -5.32 3.01 -27.39
N LEU A 11 -5.26 4.32 -27.64
CA LEU A 11 -4.01 5.04 -27.88
C LEU A 11 -3.31 5.52 -26.60
N LEU A 12 -3.93 5.31 -25.44
CA LEU A 12 -3.40 5.72 -24.14
C LEU A 12 -2.31 4.73 -23.69
N ASP A 13 -1.10 5.24 -23.48
CA ASP A 13 -0.01 4.46 -22.90
C ASP A 13 -0.27 4.27 -21.39
N ARG A 14 -0.75 3.08 -21.03
CA ARG A 14 -1.04 2.70 -19.64
C ARG A 14 0.23 2.55 -18.79
N THR A 15 1.40 2.46 -19.40
CA THR A 15 2.65 2.27 -18.65
C THR A 15 3.22 3.57 -18.11
N THR A 16 3.11 4.68 -18.85
CA THR A 16 3.73 5.96 -18.47
C THR A 16 2.75 7.13 -18.34
N GLN A 17 1.56 7.05 -18.95
CA GLN A 17 0.61 8.17 -19.03
C GLN A 17 -0.62 7.99 -18.12
N VAL A 18 -0.72 6.85 -17.43
CA VAL A 18 -1.84 6.55 -16.52
C VAL A 18 -1.32 6.37 -15.09
N ARG A 19 -2.08 6.89 -14.13
CA ARG A 19 -1.84 6.67 -12.70
C ARG A 19 -2.84 5.64 -12.18
N TYR A 20 -2.33 4.64 -11.48
CA TYR A 20 -3.14 3.63 -10.79
C TYR A 20 -2.94 3.76 -9.29
N ALA A 21 -3.99 3.45 -8.52
CA ALA A 21 -3.80 3.15 -7.11
C ALA A 21 -2.98 1.84 -7.02
N PRO A 22 -1.80 1.84 -6.38
CA PRO A 22 -0.94 0.66 -6.35
C PRO A 22 -1.51 -0.49 -5.50
N GLY A 23 -2.46 -0.21 -4.61
CA GLY A 23 -3.01 -1.19 -3.68
C GLY A 23 -1.91 -1.82 -2.81
N SER A 24 -2.03 -3.12 -2.56
CA SER A 24 -1.09 -3.87 -1.71
C SER A 24 0.36 -3.86 -2.19
N THR A 25 0.63 -3.56 -3.47
CA THR A 25 2.02 -3.40 -3.93
C THR A 25 2.74 -2.23 -3.24
N PHE A 26 2.00 -1.24 -2.73
CA PHE A 26 2.58 -0.13 -1.97
C PHE A 26 3.04 -0.54 -0.56
N LYS A 27 2.59 -1.70 -0.04
CA LYS A 27 3.04 -2.23 1.25
C LYS A 27 4.56 -2.43 1.28
N THR A 28 5.21 -2.63 0.13
CA THR A 28 6.67 -2.67 0.03
C THR A 28 7.33 -1.37 0.50
N VAL A 29 6.76 -0.21 0.12
CA VAL A 29 7.28 1.11 0.56
C VAL A 29 7.06 1.29 2.06
N THR A 30 5.89 0.92 2.57
CA THR A 30 5.58 0.95 4.01
C THR A 30 6.49 0.03 4.81
N LEU A 31 6.74 -1.19 4.33
CA LEU A 31 7.62 -2.16 4.97
C LEU A 31 9.05 -1.65 5.02
N ALA A 32 9.58 -1.14 3.89
CA ALA A 32 10.91 -0.55 3.85
C ALA A 32 11.06 0.61 4.85
N ALA A 33 10.07 1.49 4.90
CA ALA A 33 10.04 2.59 5.85
C ALA A 33 10.05 2.10 7.31
N ALA A 34 9.22 1.09 7.63
CA ALA A 34 9.13 0.56 8.99
C ALA A 34 10.43 -0.12 9.46
N LEU A 35 11.10 -0.86 8.57
CA LEU A 35 12.34 -1.56 8.89
C LEU A 35 13.52 -0.58 9.03
N GLU A 36 13.70 0.35 8.08
CA GLU A 36 14.86 1.25 8.10
C GLU A 36 14.76 2.34 9.17
N SER A 37 13.54 2.79 9.50
CA SER A 37 13.34 3.71 10.63
C SER A 37 13.40 3.03 12.00
N GLY A 38 13.43 1.69 12.05
CA GLY A 38 13.40 0.91 13.29
C GLY A 38 12.03 0.89 13.98
N THR A 39 10.96 1.36 13.32
CA THR A 39 9.58 1.29 13.85
C THR A 39 9.14 -0.15 14.08
N ALA A 40 9.57 -1.08 13.23
CA ALA A 40 9.23 -2.49 13.35
C ALA A 40 10.38 -3.38 12.85
N THR A 41 10.32 -4.66 13.22
CA THR A 41 11.14 -5.73 12.64
C THR A 41 10.24 -6.73 11.92
N LEU A 42 10.81 -7.60 11.10
CA LEU A 42 10.03 -8.67 10.45
C LEU A 42 9.31 -9.59 11.45
N ASN A 43 9.84 -9.71 12.67
CA ASN A 43 9.28 -10.52 13.75
C ASN A 43 8.35 -9.71 14.67
N SER A 44 8.16 -8.42 14.43
CA SER A 44 7.18 -7.62 15.18
C SER A 44 5.79 -8.16 14.90
N THR A 45 5.00 -8.31 15.95
CA THR A 45 3.72 -9.02 15.92
C THR A 45 2.57 -8.05 16.14
N TYR A 46 1.52 -8.20 15.33
CA TYR A 46 0.36 -7.31 15.30
C TYR A 46 -0.94 -8.09 15.42
N SER A 47 -1.96 -7.50 16.04
CA SER A 47 -3.32 -8.03 15.92
C SER A 47 -3.78 -7.86 14.46
N ALA A 48 -4.43 -8.88 13.90
CA ALA A 48 -4.83 -8.91 12.49
C ALA A 48 -6.31 -9.29 12.33
N PRO A 49 -7.24 -8.57 12.98
CA PRO A 49 -8.67 -8.84 12.86
C PRO A 49 -9.17 -8.52 11.44
N ALA A 50 -10.36 -9.03 11.09
CA ALA A 50 -11.04 -8.72 9.84
C ALA A 50 -11.28 -7.22 9.60
N SER A 51 -11.56 -6.45 10.66
CA SER A 51 -11.71 -4.99 10.64
C SER A 51 -11.06 -4.36 11.86
N ILE A 52 -10.51 -3.17 11.71
CA ILE A 52 -10.00 -2.32 12.80
C ILE A 52 -10.33 -0.85 12.53
N ASP A 53 -10.78 -0.13 13.55
CA ASP A 53 -10.95 1.34 13.45
C ASP A 53 -9.57 2.02 13.53
N ILE A 54 -9.26 2.81 12.51
CA ILE A 54 -8.08 3.68 12.49
C ILE A 54 -8.52 5.07 12.07
N GLY A 55 -8.48 6.01 13.03
CA GLY A 55 -8.85 7.40 12.78
C GLY A 55 -10.36 7.62 12.61
N GLY A 56 -11.20 6.77 13.20
CA GLY A 56 -12.66 6.88 13.12
C GLY A 56 -13.29 6.26 11.87
N ALA A 57 -12.54 5.41 11.16
CA ALA A 57 -13.03 4.65 10.01
C ALA A 57 -12.45 3.23 10.03
N ASP A 58 -13.25 2.28 9.52
CA ASP A 58 -12.85 0.88 9.39
C ASP A 58 -11.80 0.68 8.30
N VAL A 59 -10.74 -0.06 8.64
CA VAL A 59 -9.83 -0.71 7.69
C VAL A 59 -10.10 -2.21 7.74
N THR A 60 -10.36 -2.81 6.59
CA THR A 60 -10.71 -4.24 6.49
C THR A 60 -9.67 -5.05 5.74
N ASN A 61 -9.44 -6.29 6.17
CA ASN A 61 -8.73 -7.27 5.35
C ASN A 61 -9.58 -7.68 4.14
N ASP A 62 -8.91 -8.23 3.12
CA ASP A 62 -9.59 -8.78 1.96
C ASP A 62 -10.45 -9.97 2.38
N ASP A 63 -11.60 -10.16 1.75
CA ASP A 63 -12.55 -11.27 2.01
C ASP A 63 -12.92 -11.52 3.50
N GLY A 64 -12.74 -10.53 4.38
CA GLY A 64 -13.00 -10.67 5.81
C GLY A 64 -12.01 -11.58 6.55
N GLU A 65 -10.82 -11.80 5.98
CA GLU A 65 -9.77 -12.62 6.60
C GLU A 65 -9.40 -12.08 7.99
N SER A 66 -9.30 -12.99 8.96
CA SER A 66 -9.05 -12.65 10.35
C SER A 66 -8.07 -13.63 10.97
N TRP A 67 -7.08 -13.09 11.65
CA TRP A 67 -6.10 -13.83 12.43
C TRP A 67 -6.03 -13.24 13.83
N SER A 68 -5.76 -14.09 14.82
CA SER A 68 -5.51 -13.60 16.19
C SER A 68 -4.33 -12.64 16.20
N SER A 69 -3.26 -13.02 15.49
CA SER A 69 -2.07 -12.20 15.30
C SER A 69 -1.22 -12.70 14.14
N LEU A 70 -0.47 -11.80 13.51
CA LEU A 70 0.54 -12.10 12.49
C LEU A 70 1.86 -11.40 12.82
N SER A 71 2.97 -12.05 12.48
CA SER A 71 4.26 -11.35 12.37
C SER A 71 4.22 -10.39 11.16
N LEU A 72 5.08 -9.38 11.13
CA LEU A 72 5.13 -8.44 10.01
C LEU A 72 5.50 -9.14 8.69
N ILE A 73 6.36 -10.16 8.74
CA ILE A 73 6.67 -10.97 7.55
C ILE A 73 5.46 -11.76 7.06
N ASP A 74 4.69 -12.38 7.96
CA ASP A 74 3.46 -13.10 7.58
C ASP A 74 2.38 -12.14 7.09
N ALA A 75 2.22 -10.99 7.73
CA ALA A 75 1.28 -9.96 7.31
C ALA A 75 1.61 -9.41 5.92
N TYR A 76 2.90 -9.34 5.56
CA TYR A 76 3.30 -8.97 4.20
C TYR A 76 2.98 -10.08 3.20
N ALA A 77 3.23 -11.34 3.57
CA ALA A 77 2.93 -12.50 2.73
C ALA A 77 1.43 -12.69 2.47
N PHE A 78 0.60 -12.56 3.51
CA PHE A 78 -0.87 -12.62 3.42
C PHE A 78 -1.49 -11.28 3.00
N SER A 79 -0.69 -10.24 2.80
CA SER A 79 -1.18 -8.93 2.41
C SER A 79 -2.25 -8.38 3.38
N ALA A 80 -2.08 -8.57 4.69
CA ALA A 80 -3.05 -8.14 5.70
C ALA A 80 -3.15 -6.60 5.78
N ASN A 81 -4.31 -6.04 5.41
CA ASN A 81 -4.56 -4.60 5.42
C ASN A 81 -4.56 -4.02 6.83
N THR A 82 -5.21 -4.71 7.78
CA THR A 82 -5.33 -4.22 9.17
C THR A 82 -3.97 -4.11 9.85
N VAL A 83 -3.03 -5.01 9.55
CA VAL A 83 -1.64 -4.91 10.03
C VAL A 83 -0.91 -3.75 9.35
N PHE A 84 -0.97 -3.65 8.02
CA PHE A 84 -0.23 -2.59 7.31
C PHE A 84 -0.76 -1.18 7.57
N ALA A 85 -2.03 -1.03 7.93
CA ALA A 85 -2.57 0.24 8.38
C ALA A 85 -2.06 0.63 9.79
N GLN A 86 -1.93 -0.33 10.71
CA GLN A 86 -1.27 -0.11 12.00
C GLN A 86 0.21 0.30 11.79
N VAL A 87 0.96 -0.44 10.98
CA VAL A 87 2.36 -0.14 10.67
C VAL A 87 2.50 1.24 10.03
N GLY A 88 1.66 1.58 9.04
CA GLY A 88 1.67 2.89 8.41
C GLY A 88 1.39 4.03 9.39
N THR A 89 0.48 3.81 10.34
CA THR A 89 0.19 4.77 11.42
C THR A 89 1.39 4.96 12.35
N GLN A 90 2.10 3.88 12.70
CA GLN A 90 3.31 3.94 13.53
C GLN A 90 4.50 4.61 12.83
N VAL A 91 4.70 4.33 11.53
CA VAL A 91 5.74 4.97 10.70
C VAL A 91 5.47 6.48 10.56
N GLY A 92 4.21 6.86 10.46
CA GLY A 92 3.76 8.24 10.36
C GLY A 92 3.84 8.83 8.95
N ALA A 93 3.01 9.84 8.71
CA ALA A 93 2.79 10.42 7.38
C ALA A 93 4.06 11.02 6.76
N SER A 94 4.85 11.77 7.53
CA SER A 94 6.07 12.42 7.03
C SER A 94 7.10 11.40 6.55
N THR A 95 7.30 10.33 7.33
CA THR A 95 8.20 9.24 6.96
C THR A 95 7.68 8.50 5.73
N LEU A 96 6.40 8.11 5.68
CA LEU A 96 5.83 7.43 4.51
C LEU A 96 5.97 8.26 3.23
N VAL A 97 5.71 9.57 3.29
CA VAL A 97 5.89 10.47 2.13
C VAL A 97 7.35 10.54 1.70
N ARG A 98 8.28 10.65 2.66
CA ARG A 98 9.73 10.65 2.36
C ARG A 98 10.17 9.35 1.67
N TYR A 99 9.66 8.21 2.11
CA TYR A 99 9.96 6.92 1.46
C TYR A 99 9.32 6.81 0.08
N ALA A 100 8.08 7.27 -0.10
CA ALA A 100 7.46 7.31 -1.43
C ALA A 100 8.28 8.18 -2.41
N ASP A 101 8.84 9.30 -1.94
CA ASP A 101 9.75 10.14 -2.74
C ASP A 101 11.09 9.45 -3.04
N ALA A 102 11.64 8.70 -2.08
CA ALA A 102 12.88 7.91 -2.26
C ALA A 102 12.70 6.76 -3.27
N PHE A 103 11.51 6.17 -3.33
CA PHE A 103 11.10 5.19 -4.34
C PHE A 103 10.59 5.83 -5.65
N TRP A 104 10.73 7.15 -5.82
CA TRP A 104 10.35 7.90 -7.03
C TRP A 104 8.86 7.86 -7.39
N ILE A 105 7.98 7.39 -6.48
CA ILE A 105 6.53 7.26 -6.73
C ILE A 105 5.86 8.62 -7.04
N ARG A 106 6.37 9.70 -6.44
CA ARG A 106 5.82 11.05 -6.57
C ARG A 106 6.56 11.91 -7.60
N LYS A 107 7.65 11.41 -8.18
CA LYS A 107 8.49 12.17 -9.12
C LYS A 107 8.14 11.80 -10.56
N LEU A 108 7.70 12.79 -11.33
CA LEU A 108 7.73 12.73 -12.78
C LEU A 108 8.85 13.65 -13.24
N SER A 109 9.93 13.10 -13.80
CA SER A 109 10.96 13.88 -14.50
C SER A 109 11.18 13.26 -15.87
N TRP A 110 10.66 13.94 -16.88
CA TRP A 110 11.10 13.82 -18.27
C TRP A 110 11.70 15.18 -18.67
N THR A 111 12.72 15.61 -17.93
CA THR A 111 13.65 16.69 -18.24
C THR A 111 15.01 16.22 -17.80
#